data_AF-A0AAE3JKN4-F1
#
_entry.id   AF-A0AAE3JKN4-F1
#
_cell.length_a   1.000
_cell.length_b   1.000
_cell.length_c   1.000
_cell.angle_alpha   90.00
_cell.angle_beta   90.00
_cell.angle_gamma   90.00
#
_symmetry.space_group_name_H-M   'P 1'
#
loop_
_entity.id
_entity.type
_entity.pdbx_description
1 polymer ?
#
loop_
_entity_poly.entity_id
_entity_poly.type
_entity_poly.pdbx_seq_one_letter_code
_entity_poly.pdbx_strand_id
1 'polypeptide(L)'
;MRRLFKSVILITLTITITVPSFGQDKKSDLKILYVGANPDKPLSEREKRYALNPERKLELQKRRATDFNNFLKQYFQFVTVIYGDEYTETMSADFDVTIIDTYLKHYGGGYERDSTGQVTGYKPRKYLTENFDYATIMIGEPSAFIGEGRQLKIDHLCLCLDAHAHSMKTEHVIFNKPFKVDISYEERETPGSFKARYSGRNLGKKMKMWRIQTEGYLDGKGFPIGLVSTGYGFENGIDAEWISGGVNSKGVIATALGRHANFFHWGFAAAPEYMTSSAKLAFINAIHYIAQFKGEQQITRKIKMMPLRQYEREQQWTVSDRGSEAWLHYVNKDTLRQRLNKEKAQKKQKAGEKLNELEKIHLQMPIRKETREWTIRHEPDKRKEAFGKDWVKYENFYKENMGYLYPVTYKHYYKTDVDKDAKALGIPNNDIKLLDTAVNMLLKGDRVDMAKRLLIRYTGESFESVNDWEKWLKKNRSRLYFSEGDGYKYIVLPD
;
A
#
# COMPACT_ATOMS: atom_id res chain seq x y z
N MET A 1 -43.45 -74.34 3.15
CA MET A 1 -42.57 -73.74 2.13
C MET A 1 -42.58 -72.23 2.35
N ARG A 2 -41.50 -71.61 2.86
CA ARG A 2 -40.47 -70.85 2.08
C ARG A 2 -41.12 -69.70 1.27
N ARG A 3 -40.86 -68.39 1.41
CA ARG A 3 -39.69 -67.54 1.79
C ARG A 3 -40.22 -66.13 2.18
N LEU A 4 -39.71 -65.47 3.23
CA LEU A 4 -38.77 -64.32 3.20
C LEU A 4 -38.86 -63.38 1.97
N PHE A 5 -39.01 -62.06 2.16
CA PHE A 5 -37.94 -61.05 1.95
C PHE A 5 -38.38 -59.59 2.28
N LYS A 6 -37.78 -59.07 3.36
CA LYS A 6 -37.20 -57.73 3.59
C LYS A 6 -38.02 -56.44 3.30
N SER A 7 -38.52 -55.83 4.38
CA SER A 7 -38.66 -54.37 4.51
C SER A 7 -37.29 -53.77 4.82
N VAL A 8 -36.78 -52.89 3.96
CA VAL A 8 -35.58 -52.09 4.22
C VAL A 8 -36.04 -50.74 4.76
N ILE A 9 -35.84 -50.51 6.05
CA ILE A 9 -35.96 -49.18 6.66
C ILE A 9 -34.63 -48.46 6.42
N LEU A 10 -34.67 -47.42 5.59
CA LEU A 10 -33.54 -46.55 5.32
C LEU A 10 -33.41 -45.54 6.47
N ILE A 11 -32.58 -45.84 7.48
CA ILE A 11 -32.20 -44.88 8.52
C ILE A 11 -31.17 -43.93 7.91
N THR A 12 -31.59 -42.71 7.59
CA THR A 12 -30.70 -41.63 7.14
C THR A 12 -29.92 -41.11 8.35
N LEU A 13 -28.75 -41.69 8.61
CA LEU A 13 -27.82 -41.19 9.63
C LEU A 13 -27.24 -39.85 9.16
N THR A 14 -27.77 -38.75 9.69
CA THR A 14 -27.22 -37.41 9.47
C THR A 14 -25.92 -37.31 10.28
N ILE A 15 -24.80 -37.71 9.67
CA ILE A 15 -23.47 -37.44 10.21
C ILE A 15 -23.27 -35.92 10.08
N THR A 16 -23.49 -35.21 11.18
CA THR A 16 -22.95 -33.87 11.37
C THR A 16 -21.44 -34.02 11.36
N ILE A 17 -20.82 -33.72 10.21
CA ILE A 17 -19.39 -33.51 10.12
C ILE A 17 -19.09 -32.25 10.92
N THR A 18 -18.88 -32.43 12.22
CA THR A 18 -18.17 -31.47 13.04
C THR A 18 -16.76 -31.44 12.49
N VAL A 19 -16.43 -30.42 11.70
CA VAL A 19 -15.03 -30.15 11.35
C VAL A 19 -14.31 -29.97 12.69
N PRO A 20 -13.34 -30.83 13.04
CA PRO A 20 -12.60 -30.62 14.27
C PRO A 20 -11.94 -29.26 14.17
N SER A 21 -12.27 -28.37 15.10
CA SER A 21 -11.50 -27.17 15.35
C SER A 21 -10.10 -27.66 15.70
N PHE A 22 -9.15 -27.48 14.78
CA PHE A 22 -7.73 -27.64 15.07
C PHE A 22 -7.32 -26.52 16.05
N GLY A 23 -7.73 -26.65 17.30
CA GLY A 23 -7.10 -25.94 18.40
C GLY A 23 -5.71 -26.54 18.58
N GLN A 24 -4.70 -25.68 18.68
CA GLN A 24 -3.37 -26.13 19.08
C GLN A 24 -3.44 -26.62 20.53
N ASP A 25 -2.86 -27.79 20.83
CA ASP A 25 -2.85 -28.33 22.21
C ASP A 25 -2.11 -27.41 23.20
N LYS A 26 -1.25 -26.51 22.69
CA LYS A 26 -0.56 -25.48 23.47
C LYS A 26 -0.67 -24.12 22.80
N LYS A 27 -1.39 -23.18 23.43
CA LYS A 27 -1.45 -21.77 22.98
C LYS A 27 -0.12 -21.06 23.23
N SER A 28 0.14 -20.02 22.44
CA SER A 28 1.27 -19.12 22.60
C SER A 28 1.08 -18.19 23.80
N ASP A 29 2.17 -17.88 24.50
CA ASP A 29 2.20 -16.99 25.66
C ASP A 29 2.29 -15.50 25.28
N LEU A 30 2.35 -15.19 23.98
CA LEU A 30 2.31 -13.81 23.50
C LEU A 30 1.03 -13.11 23.96
N LYS A 31 1.20 -11.90 24.51
CA LYS A 31 0.11 -11.02 24.93
C LYS A 31 -0.35 -10.16 23.78
N ILE A 32 -1.61 -10.33 23.38
CA ILE A 32 -2.19 -9.65 22.23
C ILE A 32 -3.18 -8.58 22.66
N LEU A 33 -2.96 -7.34 22.20
CA LEU A 33 -3.92 -6.24 22.29
C LEU A 33 -4.62 -6.08 20.94
N TYR A 34 -5.90 -6.38 20.86
CA TYR A 34 -6.71 -6.12 19.67
C TYR A 34 -7.51 -4.82 19.85
N VAL A 35 -7.28 -3.87 18.94
CA VAL A 35 -7.93 -2.55 18.90
C VAL A 35 -8.92 -2.53 17.74
N GLY A 36 -10.18 -2.79 18.06
CA GLY A 36 -11.27 -2.92 17.09
C GLY A 36 -12.17 -1.69 16.99
N ALA A 37 -13.07 -1.68 16.00
CA ALA A 37 -14.15 -0.71 15.95
C ALA A 37 -15.18 -1.02 17.06
N ASN A 38 -15.67 0.02 17.73
CA ASN A 38 -16.71 -0.13 18.74
C ASN A 38 -18.02 -0.61 18.08
N PRO A 39 -18.56 -1.78 18.46
CA PRO A 39 -19.75 -2.35 17.82
C PRO A 39 -21.03 -1.55 18.09
N ASP A 40 -21.04 -0.73 19.15
CA ASP A 40 -22.21 0.07 19.56
C ASP A 40 -22.26 1.44 18.87
N LYS A 41 -21.19 1.82 18.15
CA LYS A 41 -21.13 3.08 17.41
C LYS A 41 -21.65 2.95 15.97
N PRO A 42 -22.28 4.00 15.43
CA PRO A 42 -22.61 4.04 14.01
C PRO A 42 -21.34 4.10 13.16
N LEU A 43 -21.47 3.75 11.87
CA LEU A 43 -20.41 4.00 10.89
C LEU A 43 -20.03 5.49 10.87
N SER A 44 -18.74 5.79 10.77
CA SER A 44 -18.27 7.15 10.53
C SER A 44 -18.70 7.67 9.15
N GLU A 45 -18.69 8.99 8.97
CA GLU A 45 -18.99 9.60 7.66
C GLU A 45 -18.04 9.13 6.54
N ARG A 46 -16.78 8.84 6.90
CA ARG A 46 -15.84 8.23 5.96
C ARG A 46 -16.30 6.84 5.56
N GLU A 47 -16.67 6.03 6.53
CA GLU A 47 -17.07 4.65 6.28
C GLU A 47 -18.36 4.55 5.48
N LYS A 48 -19.34 5.44 5.74
CA LYS A 48 -20.57 5.56 4.94
C LYS A 48 -20.25 5.94 3.50
N ARG A 49 -19.37 6.92 3.28
CA ARG A 49 -19.00 7.41 1.94
C ARG A 49 -18.43 6.32 1.03
N TYR A 50 -17.68 5.37 1.60
CA TYR A 50 -17.01 4.31 0.84
C TYR A 50 -17.69 2.94 0.94
N ALA A 51 -18.78 2.83 1.70
CA ALA A 51 -19.55 1.60 1.79
C ALA A 51 -20.50 1.47 0.61
N LEU A 52 -20.28 0.45 -0.24
CA LEU A 52 -21.25 0.08 -1.28
C LEU A 52 -22.58 -0.41 -0.68
N ASN A 53 -22.54 -0.97 0.53
CA ASN A 53 -23.71 -1.34 1.33
C ASN A 53 -23.45 -0.97 2.80
N PRO A 54 -23.90 0.21 3.26
CA PRO A 54 -23.71 0.67 4.63
C PRO A 54 -24.35 -0.24 5.69
N GLU A 55 -25.51 -0.83 5.41
CA GLU A 55 -26.21 -1.73 6.33
C GLU A 55 -25.38 -2.99 6.59
N ARG A 56 -24.96 -3.66 5.52
CA ARG A 56 -24.08 -4.84 5.64
C ARG A 56 -22.75 -4.49 6.31
N LYS A 57 -22.18 -3.32 6.02
CA LYS A 57 -20.94 -2.88 6.68
C LYS A 57 -21.15 -2.72 8.18
N LEU A 58 -22.28 -2.17 8.61
CA LEU A 58 -22.62 -2.04 10.03
C LEU A 58 -22.83 -3.42 10.68
N GLU A 59 -23.51 -4.35 10.00
CA GLU A 59 -23.66 -5.73 10.47
C GLU A 59 -22.32 -6.44 10.66
N LEU A 60 -21.38 -6.24 9.74
CA LEU A 60 -20.02 -6.77 9.85
C LEU A 60 -19.26 -6.11 10.99
N GLN A 61 -19.34 -4.78 11.15
CA GLN A 61 -18.68 -4.06 12.25
C GLN A 61 -19.12 -4.59 13.62
N LYS A 62 -20.42 -4.84 13.82
CA LYS A 62 -20.97 -5.33 15.09
C LYS A 62 -20.36 -6.65 15.56
N ARG A 63 -19.93 -7.50 14.64
CA ARG A 63 -19.39 -8.85 14.95
C ARG A 63 -17.87 -8.91 14.90
N ARG A 64 -17.23 -8.03 14.14
CA ARG A 64 -15.80 -8.06 13.82
C ARG A 64 -14.88 -8.20 15.03
N ALA A 65 -15.09 -7.39 16.08
CA ALA A 65 -14.26 -7.45 17.28
C ALA A 65 -14.41 -8.78 18.03
N THR A 66 -15.63 -9.30 18.12
CA THR A 66 -15.93 -10.62 18.71
C THR A 66 -15.32 -11.75 17.87
N ASP A 67 -15.39 -11.67 16.54
CA ASP A 67 -14.83 -12.66 15.64
C ASP A 67 -13.30 -12.76 15.80
N PHE A 68 -12.60 -11.62 15.87
CA PHE A 68 -11.17 -11.56 16.15
C PHE A 68 -10.83 -12.07 17.55
N ASN A 69 -11.58 -11.67 18.58
CA ASN A 69 -11.37 -12.18 19.95
C ASN A 69 -11.43 -13.70 20.01
N ASN A 70 -12.49 -14.28 19.45
CA ASN A 70 -12.71 -15.72 19.43
C ASN A 70 -11.64 -16.46 18.62
N PHE A 71 -11.24 -15.89 17.48
CA PHE A 71 -10.18 -16.44 16.66
C PHE A 71 -8.81 -16.41 17.35
N LEU A 72 -8.41 -15.26 17.88
CA LEU A 72 -7.11 -15.09 18.55
C LEU A 72 -6.98 -15.98 19.79
N LYS A 73 -8.05 -16.12 20.58
CA LYS A 73 -8.08 -17.00 21.76
C LYS A 73 -7.91 -18.49 21.44
N GLN A 74 -8.00 -18.90 20.17
CA GLN A 74 -7.66 -20.27 19.77
C GLN A 74 -6.15 -20.50 19.78
N TYR A 75 -5.34 -19.45 19.60
CA TYR A 75 -3.88 -19.53 19.41
C TYR A 75 -3.08 -18.85 20.53
N PHE A 76 -3.66 -17.90 21.27
CA PHE A 76 -2.96 -17.11 22.29
C PHE A 76 -3.66 -17.23 23.64
N GLN A 77 -2.87 -17.34 24.72
CA GLN A 77 -3.40 -17.41 26.08
C GLN A 77 -3.97 -16.06 26.55
N PHE A 78 -3.31 -14.96 26.17
CA PHE A 78 -3.65 -13.61 26.64
C PHE A 78 -4.10 -12.74 25.47
N VAL A 79 -5.41 -12.46 25.41
CA VAL A 79 -6.02 -11.60 24.40
C VAL A 79 -6.91 -10.58 25.10
N THR A 80 -6.58 -9.30 24.91
CA THR A 80 -7.38 -8.17 25.38
C THR A 80 -7.96 -7.44 24.19
N VAL A 81 -9.24 -7.08 24.28
CA VAL A 81 -9.95 -6.29 23.27
C VAL A 81 -10.31 -4.94 23.85
N ILE A 82 -9.97 -3.89 23.12
CA ILE A 82 -10.39 -2.51 23.38
C ILE A 82 -10.84 -1.86 22.08
N TYR A 83 -11.40 -0.65 22.18
CA TYR A 83 -11.89 0.07 21.02
C TYR A 83 -11.04 1.29 20.68
N GLY A 84 -10.98 1.66 19.40
CA GLY A 84 -10.10 2.73 18.90
C GLY A 84 -10.35 4.12 19.49
N ASP A 85 -11.52 4.37 20.07
CA ASP A 85 -11.85 5.59 20.79
C ASP A 85 -11.29 5.65 22.21
N GLU A 86 -10.98 4.50 22.80
CA GLU A 86 -10.40 4.35 24.14
C GLU A 86 -8.87 4.17 24.07
N TYR A 87 -8.35 3.72 22.93
CA TYR A 87 -6.94 3.41 22.76
C TYR A 87 -6.02 4.62 22.96
N THR A 88 -4.98 4.42 23.79
CA THR A 88 -3.80 5.27 23.85
C THR A 88 -2.56 4.45 23.56
N GLU A 89 -1.51 5.07 23.02
CA GLU A 89 -0.30 4.34 22.66
C GLU A 89 0.38 3.61 23.83
N THR A 90 0.27 4.16 25.05
CA THR A 90 0.80 3.57 26.29
C THR A 90 0.18 2.22 26.63
N MET A 91 -1.05 1.95 26.18
CA MET A 91 -1.70 0.65 26.41
C MET A 91 -0.94 -0.50 25.75
N SER A 92 -0.16 -0.23 24.69
CA SER A 92 0.63 -1.25 23.99
C SER A 92 1.84 -1.74 24.79
N ALA A 93 2.24 -1.03 25.86
CA ALA A 93 3.42 -1.38 26.67
C ALA A 93 3.34 -2.79 27.29
N ASP A 94 2.15 -3.16 27.77
CA ASP A 94 1.88 -4.41 28.49
C ASP A 94 1.69 -5.63 27.58
N PHE A 95 1.76 -5.42 26.26
CA PHE A 95 1.47 -6.43 25.24
C PHE A 95 2.68 -6.66 24.33
N ASP A 96 2.78 -7.87 23.77
CA ASP A 96 3.84 -8.21 22.83
C ASP A 96 3.48 -7.76 21.42
N VAL A 97 2.20 -7.79 21.06
CA VAL A 97 1.70 -7.32 19.75
C VAL A 97 0.38 -6.56 19.91
N THR A 98 0.31 -5.41 19.27
CA THR A 98 -0.94 -4.64 19.09
C THR A 98 -1.48 -4.84 17.67
N ILE A 99 -2.75 -5.20 17.55
CA ILE A 99 -3.45 -5.33 16.27
C ILE A 99 -4.43 -4.17 16.15
N ILE A 100 -4.18 -3.26 15.20
CA ILE A 100 -5.04 -2.10 14.94
C ILE A 100 -5.92 -2.39 13.73
N ASP A 101 -7.22 -2.54 13.99
CA ASP A 101 -8.26 -2.89 13.00
C ASP A 101 -9.36 -1.82 12.94
N THR A 102 -9.02 -0.58 13.29
CA THR A 102 -9.94 0.56 13.26
C THR A 102 -9.20 1.89 13.14
N TYR A 103 -9.94 2.95 12.89
CA TYR A 103 -9.42 4.31 12.94
C TYR A 103 -9.15 4.75 14.37
N LEU A 104 -7.92 5.19 14.64
CA LEU A 104 -7.56 5.79 15.91
C LEU A 104 -7.92 7.29 15.94
N LYS A 105 -8.01 7.85 17.14
CA LYS A 105 -8.05 9.30 17.33
C LYS A 105 -6.67 9.89 17.00
N HIS A 106 -6.62 10.94 16.18
CA HIS A 106 -5.38 11.65 15.91
C HIS A 106 -5.12 12.68 17.03
N TYR A 107 -3.87 12.82 17.44
CA TYR A 107 -3.44 13.81 18.43
C TYR A 107 -2.87 15.09 17.79
N GLY A 108 -2.55 15.04 16.49
CA GLY A 108 -1.98 16.17 15.78
C GLY A 108 -2.30 16.17 14.28
N GLY A 109 -2.06 17.32 13.64
CA GLY A 109 -2.37 17.55 12.22
C GLY A 109 -3.87 17.73 11.96
N GLY A 110 -4.28 17.62 10.69
CA GLY A 110 -5.64 17.88 10.24
C GLY A 110 -5.78 19.14 9.38
N TYR A 111 -7.02 19.57 9.17
CA TYR A 111 -7.31 20.77 8.40
C TYR A 111 -6.96 22.02 9.21
N GLU A 112 -6.15 22.89 8.63
CA GLU A 112 -5.89 24.22 9.15
C GLU A 112 -7.00 25.14 8.67
N ARG A 113 -7.50 25.99 9.56
CA ARG A 113 -8.60 26.92 9.29
C ARG A 113 -8.21 28.32 9.70
N ASP A 114 -8.63 29.32 8.93
CA ASP A 114 -8.50 30.72 9.32
C ASP A 114 -9.54 31.12 10.37
N SER A 115 -9.53 32.40 10.76
CA SER A 115 -10.47 32.99 11.72
C SER A 115 -11.93 32.96 11.27
N THR A 116 -12.21 32.72 9.99
CA THR A 116 -13.58 32.58 9.44
C THR A 116 -14.03 31.11 9.40
N GLY A 117 -13.15 30.17 9.76
CA GLY A 117 -13.39 28.74 9.69
C GLY A 117 -13.15 28.14 8.30
N GLN A 118 -12.66 28.93 7.33
CA GLN A 118 -12.33 28.44 6.00
C GLN A 118 -11.04 27.62 6.04
N VAL A 119 -11.02 26.48 5.36
CA VAL A 119 -9.84 25.61 5.30
C VAL A 119 -8.74 26.27 4.48
N THR A 120 -7.62 26.58 5.12
CA THR A 120 -6.44 27.21 4.51
C THR A 120 -5.31 26.22 4.23
N GLY A 121 -5.35 25.05 4.86
CA GLY A 121 -4.29 24.06 4.72
C GLY A 121 -4.67 22.69 5.26
N TYR A 122 -3.74 21.75 5.09
CA TYR A 122 -3.85 20.42 5.67
C TYR A 122 -2.46 19.91 6.05
N LYS A 123 -2.32 19.52 7.32
CA LYS A 123 -1.16 18.76 7.81
C LYS A 123 -1.54 17.29 7.94
N PRO A 124 -0.66 16.35 7.55
CA PRO A 124 -0.89 14.93 7.79
C PRO A 124 -1.28 14.67 9.25
N ARG A 125 -2.36 13.92 9.46
CA ARG A 125 -2.80 13.56 10.80
C ARG A 125 -1.80 12.59 11.43
N LYS A 126 -1.54 12.78 12.72
CA LYS A 126 -0.66 11.91 13.52
C LYS A 126 -1.47 11.12 14.52
N TYR A 127 -1.27 9.80 14.53
CA TYR A 127 -2.04 8.84 15.33
C TYR A 127 -1.18 8.14 16.39
N LEU A 128 0.09 7.89 16.07
CA LEU A 128 1.11 7.36 16.98
C LEU A 128 2.31 8.31 16.99
N THR A 129 3.04 8.39 18.10
CA THR A 129 4.22 9.26 18.22
C THR A 129 5.46 8.65 17.56
N GLU A 130 6.50 9.47 17.41
CA GLU A 130 7.80 9.00 16.89
C GLU A 130 8.47 7.96 17.79
N ASN A 131 8.10 7.96 19.08
CA ASN A 131 8.64 7.04 20.09
C ASN A 131 7.89 5.70 20.14
N PHE A 132 6.84 5.52 19.31
CA PHE A 132 6.09 4.28 19.29
C PHE A 132 6.90 3.15 18.65
N ASP A 133 7.31 2.18 19.45
CA ASP A 133 8.18 1.07 19.08
C ASP A 133 7.57 -0.32 19.36
N TYR A 134 6.28 -0.37 19.70
CA TYR A 134 5.57 -1.64 19.93
C TYR A 134 5.28 -2.37 18.63
N ALA A 135 5.50 -3.68 18.60
CA ALA A 135 5.18 -4.51 17.44
C ALA A 135 3.68 -4.43 17.11
N THR A 136 3.36 -4.07 15.86
CA THR A 136 2.00 -3.70 15.48
C THR A 136 1.60 -4.31 14.15
N ILE A 137 0.43 -4.96 14.10
CA ILE A 137 -0.25 -5.30 12.84
C ILE A 137 -1.33 -4.25 12.58
N MET A 138 -1.34 -3.69 11.38
CA MET A 138 -2.40 -2.79 10.91
C MET A 138 -3.20 -3.48 9.81
N ILE A 139 -4.52 -3.52 9.98
CA ILE A 139 -5.42 -4.20 9.05
C ILE A 139 -6.08 -3.19 8.13
N GLY A 140 -6.00 -3.41 6.82
CA GLY A 140 -6.71 -2.62 5.82
C GLY A 140 -6.37 -1.13 5.85
N GLU A 141 -7.38 -0.29 5.65
CA GLU A 141 -7.24 1.16 5.48
C GLU A 141 -6.58 1.92 6.65
N PRO A 142 -6.86 1.64 7.93
CA PRO A 142 -6.15 2.24 9.07
C PRO A 142 -4.63 2.29 8.90
N SER A 143 -4.03 1.26 8.28
CA SER A 143 -2.60 1.19 7.98
C SER A 143 -2.08 2.43 7.25
N ALA A 144 -2.82 2.94 6.28
CA ALA A 144 -2.40 4.09 5.49
C ALA A 144 -2.41 5.39 6.30
N PHE A 145 -3.36 5.55 7.23
CA PHE A 145 -3.45 6.78 8.03
C PHE A 145 -2.35 6.85 9.09
N ILE A 146 -2.12 5.73 9.77
CA ILE A 146 -1.00 5.60 10.69
C ILE A 146 0.31 5.74 9.93
N GLY A 147 0.44 5.05 8.80
CA GLY A 147 1.63 5.09 7.97
C GLY A 147 1.95 6.47 7.40
N GLU A 148 0.98 7.20 6.86
CA GLU A 148 1.21 8.59 6.42
C GLU A 148 1.61 9.50 7.59
N GLY A 149 0.99 9.33 8.76
CA GLY A 149 1.30 10.12 9.96
C GLY A 149 2.71 9.87 10.51
N ARG A 150 3.20 8.62 10.40
CA ARG A 150 4.54 8.16 10.80
C ARG A 150 5.56 8.22 9.63
N GLN A 151 5.14 8.65 8.44
CA GLN A 151 5.93 8.59 7.21
C GLN A 151 6.48 7.17 6.92
N LEU A 152 5.69 6.14 7.18
CA LEU A 152 6.00 4.78 6.78
C LEU A 152 5.90 4.62 5.27
N LYS A 153 6.55 3.59 4.74
CA LYS A 153 6.35 3.16 3.34
C LYS A 153 4.95 2.57 3.08
N ILE A 154 4.18 2.35 4.15
CA ILE A 154 2.78 1.92 4.15
C ILE A 154 1.91 3.17 3.98
N ASP A 155 1.35 3.37 2.79
CA ASP A 155 0.65 4.60 2.41
C ASP A 155 -0.72 4.34 1.76
N HIS A 156 -1.49 5.41 1.53
CA HIS A 156 -2.80 5.32 0.89
C HIS A 156 -2.68 5.25 -0.64
N LEU A 157 -2.05 4.21 -1.18
CA LEU A 157 -2.02 4.05 -2.64
C LEU A 157 -3.44 3.79 -3.17
N CYS A 158 -4.16 2.82 -2.60
CA CYS A 158 -5.57 2.60 -2.96
C CYS A 158 -6.35 1.64 -2.07
N LEU A 159 -7.62 1.98 -1.82
CA LEU A 159 -8.66 1.01 -1.45
C LEU A 159 -9.18 0.29 -2.69
N CYS A 160 -8.50 -0.79 -3.08
CA CYS A 160 -8.94 -1.64 -4.19
C CYS A 160 -8.39 -3.07 -4.11
N LEU A 161 -7.90 -3.49 -2.93
CA LEU A 161 -7.40 -4.85 -2.74
C LEU A 161 -8.59 -5.81 -2.61
N ASP A 162 -8.60 -6.84 -3.46
CA ASP A 162 -9.64 -7.86 -3.51
C ASP A 162 -9.24 -9.17 -2.77
N ALA A 163 -9.98 -10.25 -2.95
CA ALA A 163 -9.88 -11.49 -2.17
C ALA A 163 -8.56 -12.28 -2.29
N HIS A 164 -7.70 -11.96 -3.26
CA HIS A 164 -6.53 -12.81 -3.58
C HIS A 164 -5.20 -12.09 -3.45
N ALA A 165 -4.22 -12.79 -2.87
CA ALA A 165 -2.82 -12.45 -2.91
C ALA A 165 -2.14 -13.03 -4.17
N HIS A 166 -1.03 -12.42 -4.59
CA HIS A 166 -0.17 -12.98 -5.62
C HIS A 166 1.28 -12.53 -5.43
N SER A 167 2.20 -13.12 -6.20
CA SER A 167 3.62 -12.77 -6.18
C SER A 167 4.24 -12.86 -4.78
N MET A 168 3.75 -13.79 -3.95
CA MET A 168 4.20 -13.95 -2.57
C MET A 168 5.64 -14.50 -2.51
N LYS A 169 6.44 -14.00 -1.58
CA LYS A 169 7.69 -14.62 -1.13
C LYS A 169 7.37 -15.82 -0.23
N THR A 170 7.05 -16.97 -0.79
CA THR A 170 6.52 -18.14 -0.04
C THR A 170 7.54 -18.77 0.92
N GLU A 171 8.82 -18.46 0.77
CA GLU A 171 9.90 -18.76 1.70
C GLU A 171 9.85 -17.91 2.98
N HIS A 172 9.13 -16.79 2.97
CA HIS A 172 9.01 -15.91 4.13
C HIS A 172 8.39 -16.64 5.33
N VAL A 173 8.82 -16.28 6.54
CA VAL A 173 8.44 -16.99 7.76
C VAL A 173 6.93 -17.00 8.02
N ILE A 174 6.20 -15.97 7.57
CA ILE A 174 4.73 -15.92 7.72
C ILE A 174 4.00 -17.08 7.02
N PHE A 175 4.64 -17.75 6.05
CA PHE A 175 4.05 -18.90 5.35
C PHE A 175 4.47 -20.24 5.95
N ASN A 176 5.42 -20.24 6.89
CA ASN A 176 6.12 -21.45 7.29
C ASN A 176 6.18 -21.67 8.81
N LYS A 177 6.08 -20.60 9.63
CA LYS A 177 6.25 -20.68 11.08
C LYS A 177 5.34 -19.70 11.85
N PRO A 178 4.84 -20.09 13.04
CA PRO A 178 4.92 -21.44 13.61
C PRO A 178 4.08 -22.49 12.88
N PHE A 179 3.10 -22.09 12.08
CA PHE A 179 2.26 -23.01 11.33
C PHE A 179 2.66 -23.06 9.85
N LYS A 180 2.72 -24.26 9.27
CA LYS A 180 2.85 -24.38 7.83
C LYS A 180 1.56 -23.92 7.16
N VAL A 181 1.65 -22.92 6.28
CA VAL A 181 0.53 -22.42 5.49
C VAL A 181 0.43 -23.24 4.21
N ASP A 182 -0.69 -23.93 4.02
CA ASP A 182 -1.00 -24.62 2.78
C ASP A 182 -1.68 -23.67 1.79
N ILE A 183 -0.93 -23.23 0.79
CA ILE A 183 -1.38 -22.24 -0.18
C ILE A 183 -2.13 -22.95 -1.31
N SER A 184 -3.45 -22.85 -1.28
CA SER A 184 -4.30 -23.23 -2.41
C SER A 184 -4.23 -22.17 -3.50
N TYR A 185 -3.58 -22.50 -4.61
CA TYR A 185 -3.48 -21.63 -5.77
C TYR A 185 -4.67 -21.78 -6.71
N GLU A 186 -5.23 -20.66 -7.11
CA GLU A 186 -6.17 -20.54 -8.21
C GLU A 186 -5.48 -19.89 -9.42
N GLU A 187 -5.64 -20.46 -10.61
CA GLU A 187 -5.23 -19.79 -11.84
C GLU A 187 -6.31 -18.80 -12.27
N ARG A 188 -6.00 -17.49 -12.24
CA ARG A 188 -6.96 -16.43 -12.60
C ARG A 188 -6.40 -15.52 -13.68
N GLU A 189 -7.29 -14.81 -14.38
CA GLU A 189 -6.90 -13.75 -15.30
C GLU A 189 -6.07 -12.68 -14.58
N THR A 190 -4.97 -12.28 -15.21
CA THR A 190 -4.14 -11.19 -14.73
C THR A 190 -4.95 -9.89 -14.79
N PRO A 191 -5.02 -9.09 -13.72
CA PRO A 191 -5.74 -7.82 -13.74
C PRO A 191 -5.29 -6.95 -14.92
N GLY A 192 -6.25 -6.50 -15.74
CA GLY A 192 -5.94 -5.80 -16.99
C GLY A 192 -5.08 -4.55 -16.81
N SER A 193 -5.22 -3.88 -15.67
CA SER A 193 -4.42 -2.71 -15.27
C SER A 193 -2.93 -3.03 -15.12
N PHE A 194 -2.53 -4.27 -14.83
CA PHE A 194 -1.13 -4.61 -14.57
C PHE A 194 -0.28 -4.52 -15.83
N LYS A 195 -0.82 -4.92 -17.00
CA LYS A 195 -0.10 -4.88 -18.26
C LYS A 195 0.11 -3.46 -18.79
N ALA A 196 -0.71 -2.51 -18.36
CA ALA A 196 -0.53 -1.10 -18.65
C ALA A 196 0.64 -0.48 -17.84
N ARG A 197 1.10 -1.15 -16.77
CA ARG A 197 2.22 -0.71 -15.94
C ARG A 197 3.54 -1.30 -16.41
N TYR A 198 4.62 -0.57 -16.19
CA TYR A 198 5.96 -1.05 -16.48
C TYR A 198 6.24 -2.36 -15.74
N SER A 199 5.94 -2.45 -14.44
CA SER A 199 6.23 -3.65 -13.65
C SER A 199 5.46 -4.91 -14.10
N GLY A 200 4.30 -4.76 -14.75
CA GLY A 200 3.47 -5.87 -15.22
C GLY A 200 3.55 -6.13 -16.73
N ARG A 201 4.41 -5.40 -17.46
CA ARG A 201 4.49 -5.40 -18.93
C ARG A 201 4.77 -6.74 -19.60
N ASN A 202 5.33 -7.70 -18.84
CA ASN A 202 5.70 -9.03 -19.32
C ASN A 202 4.85 -10.15 -18.68
N LEU A 203 3.79 -9.80 -17.94
CA LEU A 203 2.93 -10.81 -17.32
C LEU A 203 2.12 -11.58 -18.36
N GLY A 204 1.90 -12.86 -18.09
CA GLY A 204 1.01 -13.74 -18.85
C GLY A 204 -0.44 -13.26 -18.86
N LYS A 205 -1.32 -13.94 -19.59
CA LYS A 205 -2.77 -13.67 -19.51
C LYS A 205 -3.34 -14.11 -18.16
N LYS A 206 -2.79 -15.19 -17.59
CA LYS A 206 -3.17 -15.72 -16.29
C LYS A 206 -2.00 -15.73 -15.32
N MET A 207 -2.31 -15.76 -14.04
CA MET A 207 -1.34 -15.91 -12.96
C MET A 207 -1.94 -16.72 -11.81
N LYS A 208 -1.07 -17.42 -11.08
CA LYS A 208 -1.45 -18.13 -9.86
C LYS A 208 -1.69 -17.11 -8.75
N MET A 209 -2.80 -17.26 -8.04
CA MET A 209 -3.21 -16.39 -6.95
C MET A 209 -3.67 -17.23 -5.76
N TRP A 210 -3.44 -16.73 -4.55
CA TRP A 210 -3.86 -17.38 -3.31
C TRP A 210 -5.13 -16.72 -2.78
N ARG A 211 -6.19 -17.49 -2.57
CA ARG A 211 -7.45 -17.00 -1.99
C ARG A 211 -7.27 -16.76 -0.48
N ILE A 212 -7.30 -15.49 -0.10
CA ILE A 212 -7.18 -15.04 1.30
C ILE A 212 -8.55 -15.00 1.97
N GLN A 213 -9.53 -14.47 1.25
CA GLN A 213 -10.86 -14.16 1.77
C GLN A 213 -11.90 -14.97 1.01
N THR A 214 -12.92 -15.51 1.67
CA THR A 214 -13.98 -16.30 1.03
C THR A 214 -14.86 -15.44 0.12
N GLU A 215 -14.88 -14.12 0.33
CA GLU A 215 -15.58 -13.13 -0.49
C GLU A 215 -14.66 -11.93 -0.77
N GLY A 216 -14.67 -11.44 -2.01
CA GLY A 216 -14.00 -10.21 -2.42
C GLY A 216 -14.98 -9.04 -2.60
N TYR A 217 -14.47 -7.80 -2.56
CA TYR A 217 -15.33 -6.64 -2.84
C TYR A 217 -15.79 -6.60 -4.31
N LEU A 218 -15.08 -7.29 -5.20
CA LEU A 218 -15.47 -7.48 -6.60
C LEU A 218 -16.53 -8.57 -6.80
N ASP A 219 -16.69 -9.51 -5.85
CA ASP A 219 -17.67 -10.60 -5.93
C ASP A 219 -19.11 -10.12 -5.64
N GLY A 220 -19.28 -8.93 -5.04
CA GLY A 220 -20.55 -8.23 -4.89
C GLY A 220 -21.00 -7.98 -3.43
N LYS A 221 -22.06 -7.16 -3.28
CA LYS A 221 -22.78 -6.85 -2.02
C LYS A 221 -21.98 -6.19 -0.88
N GLY A 222 -21.05 -5.27 -1.13
CA GLY A 222 -20.54 -4.37 -0.08
C GLY A 222 -19.68 -5.02 1.00
N PHE A 223 -18.95 -6.06 0.64
CA PHE A 223 -17.84 -6.59 1.43
C PHE A 223 -16.75 -5.51 1.65
N PRO A 224 -16.05 -5.50 2.80
CA PRO A 224 -14.97 -4.54 3.06
C PRO A 224 -13.87 -4.57 1.99
N ILE A 225 -13.50 -3.38 1.50
CA ILE A 225 -12.44 -3.21 0.51
C ILE A 225 -11.09 -3.18 1.22
N GLY A 226 -10.12 -4.00 0.77
CA GLY A 226 -8.77 -3.96 1.31
C GLY A 226 -7.94 -2.79 0.78
N LEU A 227 -6.84 -2.51 1.48
CA LEU A 227 -5.87 -1.49 1.12
C LEU A 227 -4.66 -2.15 0.44
N VAL A 228 -4.17 -1.54 -0.64
CA VAL A 228 -2.77 -1.71 -1.06
C VAL A 228 -1.99 -0.44 -0.79
N SER A 229 -0.74 -0.61 -0.34
CA SER A 229 0.27 0.44 -0.28
C SER A 229 1.14 0.44 -1.53
N THR A 230 1.89 1.53 -1.73
CA THR A 230 2.85 1.65 -2.82
C THR A 230 3.97 0.62 -2.70
N GLY A 231 4.18 -0.17 -3.76
CA GLY A 231 5.33 -1.08 -3.86
C GLY A 231 6.65 -0.42 -4.24
N TYR A 232 6.60 0.81 -4.77
CA TYR A 232 7.80 1.50 -5.22
C TYR A 232 8.72 1.86 -4.06
N GLY A 233 9.97 1.43 -4.13
CA GLY A 233 10.97 1.63 -3.07
C GLY A 233 10.57 1.05 -1.71
N PHE A 234 9.63 0.11 -1.65
CA PHE A 234 9.15 -0.47 -0.39
C PHE A 234 10.26 -1.28 0.29
N GLU A 235 10.69 -2.37 -0.34
CA GLU A 235 11.85 -3.15 0.09
C GLU A 235 13.13 -2.31 0.06
N ASN A 236 13.90 -2.31 1.14
CA ASN A 236 15.20 -1.63 1.18
C ASN A 236 16.33 -2.45 1.81
N GLY A 237 16.06 -3.62 2.38
CA GLY A 237 17.06 -4.42 3.09
C GLY A 237 17.59 -3.77 4.38
N ILE A 238 16.88 -2.78 4.91
CA ILE A 238 17.22 -2.08 6.16
C ILE A 238 16.12 -2.37 7.18
N ASP A 239 14.96 -1.74 7.02
CA ASP A 239 13.85 -1.79 7.96
C ASP A 239 12.51 -2.08 7.28
N ALA A 240 12.48 -2.25 5.95
CA ALA A 240 11.26 -2.47 5.19
C ALA A 240 11.35 -3.71 4.28
N GLU A 241 10.34 -4.56 4.36
CA GLU A 241 10.24 -5.83 3.64
C GLU A 241 8.93 -5.93 2.88
N TRP A 242 9.00 -6.11 1.56
CA TRP A 242 7.85 -6.42 0.73
C TRP A 242 7.62 -7.94 0.71
N ILE A 243 6.41 -8.40 1.04
CA ILE A 243 6.13 -9.84 1.18
C ILE A 243 5.18 -10.34 0.08
N SER A 244 4.14 -9.57 -0.24
CA SER A 244 3.12 -9.99 -1.19
C SER A 244 2.43 -8.81 -1.88
N GLY A 245 2.07 -9.03 -3.14
CA GLY A 245 1.04 -8.27 -3.83
C GLY A 245 -0.35 -8.86 -3.62
N GLY A 246 -1.35 -8.30 -4.28
CA GLY A 246 -2.69 -8.86 -4.32
C GLY A 246 -3.53 -8.22 -5.41
N VAL A 247 -4.69 -8.78 -5.72
CA VAL A 247 -5.53 -8.32 -6.83
C VAL A 247 -5.98 -6.88 -6.56
N ASN A 248 -5.51 -5.94 -7.39
CA ASN A 248 -5.73 -4.51 -7.21
C ASN A 248 -5.70 -3.75 -8.57
N SER A 249 -5.98 -2.45 -8.54
CA SER A 249 -6.01 -1.59 -9.76
C SER A 249 -4.71 -0.85 -10.07
N LYS A 250 -3.71 -0.94 -9.20
CA LYS A 250 -2.49 -0.10 -9.19
C LYS A 250 -1.27 -0.78 -9.78
N GLY A 251 -1.13 -2.09 -9.65
CA GLY A 251 -0.05 -2.84 -10.30
C GLY A 251 0.37 -4.07 -9.51
N VAL A 252 1.16 -4.93 -10.15
CA VAL A 252 1.63 -6.21 -9.59
C VAL A 252 2.56 -6.05 -8.38
N ILE A 253 3.20 -4.89 -8.23
CA ILE A 253 4.11 -4.66 -7.09
C ILE A 253 3.43 -3.95 -5.92
N ALA A 254 2.18 -3.49 -6.06
CA ALA A 254 1.50 -2.80 -4.97
C ALA A 254 1.43 -3.73 -3.75
N THR A 255 1.81 -3.21 -2.58
CA THR A 255 2.02 -3.99 -1.36
C THR A 255 0.68 -4.32 -0.72
N ALA A 256 0.35 -5.61 -0.66
CA ALA A 256 -0.78 -6.12 0.10
C ALA A 256 -0.32 -6.65 1.48
N LEU A 257 0.86 -7.26 1.54
CA LEU A 257 1.52 -7.66 2.79
C LEU A 257 2.96 -7.13 2.79
N GLY A 258 3.36 -6.48 3.87
CA GLY A 258 4.73 -5.99 4.04
C GLY A 258 4.97 -5.40 5.42
N ARG A 259 6.24 -5.33 5.82
CA ARG A 259 6.67 -4.75 7.09
C ARG A 259 7.45 -3.46 6.86
N HIS A 260 7.30 -2.49 7.74
CA HIS A 260 8.22 -1.36 7.88
C HIS A 260 8.45 -1.08 9.36
N ALA A 261 9.69 -1.23 9.82
CA ALA A 261 10.07 -1.24 11.24
C ALA A 261 9.20 -2.21 12.05
N ASN A 262 8.69 -1.78 13.18
CA ASN A 262 7.75 -2.50 14.06
C ASN A 262 6.31 -2.61 13.50
N PHE A 263 6.03 -2.14 12.28
CA PHE A 263 4.69 -2.16 11.69
C PHE A 263 4.55 -3.19 10.56
N PHE A 264 3.56 -4.07 10.68
CA PHE A 264 3.14 -5.00 9.65
C PHE A 264 1.83 -4.53 9.00
N HIS A 265 1.85 -4.34 7.68
CA HIS A 265 0.65 -4.07 6.90
C HIS A 265 -0.02 -5.38 6.47
N TRP A 266 -1.21 -5.64 6.99
CA TRP A 266 -2.13 -6.67 6.50
C TRP A 266 -3.23 -6.00 5.68
N GLY A 267 -3.05 -5.88 4.37
CA GLY A 267 -3.94 -5.10 3.51
C GLY A 267 -5.35 -5.65 3.34
N PHE A 268 -5.56 -6.96 3.52
CA PHE A 268 -6.85 -7.61 3.37
C PHE A 268 -7.81 -7.25 4.50
N ALA A 269 -9.11 -7.08 4.21
CA ALA A 269 -10.07 -6.47 5.13
C ALA A 269 -11.06 -7.45 5.78
N ALA A 270 -11.00 -8.75 5.47
CA ALA A 270 -11.90 -9.76 6.02
C ALA A 270 -11.76 -9.87 7.55
N ALA A 271 -12.89 -10.10 8.21
CA ALA A 271 -12.88 -10.65 9.56
C ALA A 271 -12.54 -12.15 9.50
N PRO A 272 -12.13 -12.79 10.60
CA PRO A 272 -11.74 -14.20 10.60
C PRO A 272 -12.82 -15.13 10.04
N GLU A 273 -14.10 -14.84 10.22
CA GLU A 273 -15.20 -15.63 9.60
C GLU A 273 -15.03 -15.78 8.09
N TYR A 274 -14.52 -14.75 7.42
CA TYR A 274 -14.35 -14.70 5.97
C TYR A 274 -12.91 -14.97 5.52
N MET A 275 -11.99 -15.31 6.42
CA MET A 275 -10.64 -15.74 6.04
C MET A 275 -10.64 -17.24 5.70
N THR A 276 -9.93 -17.62 4.66
CA THR A 276 -9.64 -19.04 4.38
C THR A 276 -8.78 -19.63 5.51
N SER A 277 -8.80 -20.96 5.68
CA SER A 277 -8.02 -21.61 6.74
C SER A 277 -6.52 -21.31 6.65
N SER A 278 -5.97 -21.26 5.43
CA SER A 278 -4.56 -20.90 5.22
C SER A 278 -4.30 -19.42 5.50
N ALA A 279 -5.21 -18.52 5.18
CA ALA A 279 -5.09 -17.10 5.53
C ALA A 279 -5.10 -16.86 7.05
N LYS A 280 -5.95 -17.60 7.77
CA LYS A 280 -5.95 -17.59 9.25
C LYS A 280 -4.58 -17.97 9.79
N LEU A 281 -4.00 -19.08 9.34
CA LEU A 281 -2.67 -19.51 9.79
C LEU A 281 -1.59 -18.47 9.44
N ALA A 282 -1.62 -17.91 8.23
CA ALA A 282 -0.68 -16.86 7.85
C ALA A 282 -0.82 -15.59 8.69
N PHE A 283 -2.04 -15.21 9.09
CA PHE A 283 -2.27 -14.09 10.01
C PHE A 283 -1.69 -14.37 11.40
N ILE A 284 -1.89 -15.57 11.94
CA ILE A 284 -1.30 -15.98 13.22
C ILE A 284 0.23 -16.00 13.13
N ASN A 285 0.78 -16.47 12.02
CA ASN A 285 2.22 -16.43 11.77
C ASN A 285 2.75 -14.99 11.67
N ALA A 286 1.98 -14.07 11.08
CA ALA A 286 2.35 -12.66 11.03
C ALA A 286 2.42 -12.02 12.43
N ILE A 287 1.56 -12.43 13.37
CA ILE A 287 1.63 -12.00 14.78
C ILE A 287 2.95 -12.47 15.42
N HIS A 288 3.30 -13.75 15.26
CA HIS A 288 4.56 -14.27 15.79
C HIS A 288 5.77 -13.62 15.13
N TYR A 289 5.70 -13.35 13.83
CA TYR A 289 6.75 -12.67 13.09
C TYR A 289 6.95 -11.24 13.58
N ILE A 290 5.89 -10.44 13.71
CA ILE A 290 6.06 -9.03 14.08
C ILE A 290 6.47 -8.85 15.55
N ALA A 291 6.11 -9.79 16.44
CA ALA A 291 6.43 -9.73 17.86
C ALA A 291 7.92 -9.51 18.16
N GLN A 292 8.81 -10.08 17.34
CA GLN A 292 10.26 -9.92 17.52
C GLN A 292 10.77 -8.49 17.22
N PHE A 293 9.96 -7.66 16.57
CA PHE A 293 10.29 -6.27 16.24
C PHE A 293 9.77 -5.28 17.30
N LYS A 294 9.36 -5.74 18.48
CA LYS A 294 9.07 -4.85 19.61
C LYS A 294 10.38 -4.17 20.05
N GLY A 295 10.37 -2.84 20.12
CA GLY A 295 11.54 -2.01 20.39
C GLY A 295 12.28 -1.53 19.13
N GLU A 296 11.93 -2.04 17.95
CA GLU A 296 12.57 -1.63 16.70
C GLU A 296 12.12 -0.24 16.27
N GLN A 297 13.10 0.59 15.90
CA GLN A 297 12.87 1.97 15.47
C GLN A 297 12.79 2.06 13.95
N GLN A 298 12.00 3.04 13.48
CA GLN A 298 11.96 3.38 12.07
C GLN A 298 13.24 4.10 11.65
N ILE A 299 13.94 3.57 10.65
CA ILE A 299 15.21 4.12 10.13
C ILE A 299 14.95 4.93 8.86
N THR A 300 14.15 4.39 7.94
CA THR A 300 13.83 5.06 6.67
C THR A 300 12.44 5.66 6.70
N ARG A 301 12.20 6.66 5.83
CA ARG A 301 10.89 7.30 5.71
C ARG A 301 10.40 7.30 4.29
N LYS A 302 9.10 7.53 4.17
CA LYS A 302 8.44 7.90 2.92
C LYS A 302 7.64 9.16 3.14
N ILE A 303 8.24 10.28 2.77
CA ILE A 303 7.56 11.56 2.75
C ILE A 303 6.39 11.47 1.76
N LYS A 304 5.21 11.92 2.21
CA LYS A 304 3.99 11.88 1.41
C LYS A 304 4.17 12.60 0.07
N MET A 305 3.71 11.98 -1.01
CA MET A 305 3.82 12.45 -2.40
C MET A 305 5.24 12.61 -2.94
N MET A 306 6.26 12.07 -2.27
CA MET A 306 7.63 12.10 -2.79
C MET A 306 7.71 11.33 -4.12
N PRO A 307 8.13 11.97 -5.24
CA PRO A 307 8.24 11.32 -6.54
C PRO A 307 9.47 10.42 -6.54
N LEU A 308 9.26 9.13 -6.32
CA LEU A 308 10.28 8.10 -6.45
C LEU A 308 10.64 7.85 -7.91
N ARG A 309 11.88 7.44 -8.19
CA ARG A 309 12.39 7.19 -9.55
C ARG A 309 11.59 6.10 -10.28
N GLN A 310 10.99 5.17 -9.55
CA GLN A 310 10.11 4.17 -10.15
C GLN A 310 8.80 4.76 -10.69
N TYR A 311 8.29 5.88 -10.16
CA TYR A 311 7.19 6.60 -10.81
C TYR A 311 7.63 7.24 -12.14
N GLU A 312 8.84 7.79 -12.19
CA GLU A 312 9.42 8.32 -13.44
C GLU A 312 9.64 7.21 -14.46
N ARG A 313 10.04 6.02 -14.00
CA ARG A 313 10.15 4.83 -14.83
C ARG A 313 8.81 4.42 -15.44
N GLU A 314 7.71 4.58 -14.71
CA GLU A 314 6.33 4.37 -15.20
C GLU A 314 5.84 5.48 -16.15
N GLN A 315 6.30 6.72 -15.99
CA GLN A 315 6.02 7.78 -16.96
C GLN A 315 6.76 7.53 -18.28
N GLN A 316 8.07 7.23 -18.22
CA GLN A 316 8.83 6.77 -19.39
C GLN A 316 8.17 5.54 -20.03
N TRP A 317 7.68 4.63 -19.17
CA TRP A 317 6.62 3.68 -19.40
C TRP A 317 5.60 4.10 -20.46
N THR A 318 4.73 4.96 -19.96
CA THR A 318 3.48 5.40 -20.55
C THR A 318 3.69 6.22 -21.83
N VAL A 319 4.81 6.91 -21.98
CA VAL A 319 5.12 7.68 -23.21
C VAL A 319 5.75 6.84 -24.33
N SER A 320 6.35 5.68 -24.02
CA SER A 320 6.88 4.76 -25.04
C SER A 320 5.78 4.21 -25.94
N ASP A 321 6.12 3.76 -27.16
CA ASP A 321 5.15 3.15 -28.08
C ASP A 321 4.39 2.00 -27.41
N ARG A 322 5.14 1.02 -26.90
CA ARG A 322 4.58 -0.20 -26.29
C ARG A 322 3.76 0.10 -25.02
N GLY A 323 4.20 1.04 -24.20
CA GLY A 323 3.48 1.42 -22.98
C GLY A 323 2.22 2.23 -23.26
N SER A 324 2.28 3.15 -24.21
CA SER A 324 1.11 3.93 -24.63
C SER A 324 0.03 3.04 -25.26
N GLU A 325 0.42 2.05 -26.08
CA GLU A 325 -0.49 1.05 -26.64
C GLU A 325 -1.14 0.20 -25.55
N ALA A 326 -0.35 -0.33 -24.61
CA ALA A 326 -0.87 -1.14 -23.51
C ALA A 326 -1.86 -0.35 -22.64
N TRP A 327 -1.56 0.92 -22.38
CA TRP A 327 -2.41 1.82 -21.62
C TRP A 327 -3.70 2.18 -22.38
N LEU A 328 -3.61 2.52 -23.66
CA LEU A 328 -4.77 2.79 -24.52
C LEU A 328 -5.67 1.56 -24.65
N HIS A 329 -5.10 0.37 -24.84
CA HIS A 329 -5.86 -0.87 -24.85
C HIS A 329 -6.64 -1.06 -23.55
N TYR A 330 -5.99 -0.84 -22.40
CA TYR A 330 -6.64 -0.93 -21.09
C TYR A 330 -7.80 0.07 -20.95
N VAL A 331 -7.59 1.35 -21.26
CA VAL A 331 -8.65 2.36 -21.09
C VAL A 331 -9.75 2.25 -22.15
N ASN A 332 -9.42 1.87 -23.39
CA ASN A 332 -10.43 1.65 -24.43
C ASN A 332 -11.37 0.49 -24.07
N LYS A 333 -10.88 -0.54 -23.38
CA LYS A 333 -11.73 -1.60 -22.84
C LYS A 333 -12.72 -1.08 -21.81
N ASP A 334 -12.27 -0.24 -20.88
CA ASP A 334 -13.14 0.41 -19.89
C ASP A 334 -14.13 1.39 -20.53
N THR A 335 -13.68 2.13 -21.54
CA THR A 335 -14.48 3.07 -22.32
C THR A 335 -15.58 2.35 -23.11
N LEU A 336 -15.27 1.20 -23.71
CA LEU A 336 -16.26 0.35 -24.38
C LEU A 336 -17.33 -0.12 -23.40
N ARG A 337 -16.94 -0.60 -22.22
CA ARG A 337 -17.90 -1.00 -21.18
C ARG A 337 -18.80 0.15 -20.75
N GLN A 338 -18.24 1.34 -20.53
CA GLN A 338 -19.02 2.54 -20.18
C GLN A 338 -20.02 2.90 -21.29
N ARG A 339 -19.60 2.83 -22.56
CA ARG A 339 -20.48 3.07 -23.71
C ARG A 339 -21.64 2.08 -23.75
N LEU A 340 -21.36 0.78 -23.64
CA LEU A 340 -22.38 -0.27 -23.64
C LEU A 340 -23.36 -0.11 -22.47
N ASN A 341 -22.87 0.21 -21.26
CA ASN A 341 -23.72 0.48 -20.10
C ASN A 341 -24.61 1.70 -20.31
N LYS A 342 -24.06 2.77 -20.90
CA LYS A 342 -24.81 3.98 -21.23
C LYS A 342 -25.88 3.71 -22.28
N GLU A 343 -25.55 2.99 -23.36
CA GLU A 343 -26.51 2.56 -24.39
C GLU A 343 -27.63 1.70 -23.80
N LYS A 344 -27.30 0.77 -22.91
CA LYS A 344 -28.30 -0.04 -22.19
C LYS A 344 -29.23 0.83 -21.35
N ALA A 345 -28.69 1.76 -20.56
CA ALA A 345 -29.47 2.70 -19.77
C ALA A 345 -30.34 3.62 -20.66
N GLN A 346 -29.84 4.06 -21.82
CA GLN A 346 -30.58 4.87 -22.77
C GLN A 346 -31.74 4.09 -23.42
N LYS A 347 -31.53 2.82 -23.80
CA LYS A 347 -32.60 1.96 -24.33
C LYS A 347 -33.72 1.78 -23.30
N LYS A 348 -33.34 1.51 -22.06
CA LYS A 348 -34.27 1.37 -20.92
C LYS A 348 -35.04 2.66 -20.66
N GLN A 349 -34.36 3.80 -20.67
CA GLN A 349 -34.98 5.12 -20.54
C GLN A 349 -35.98 5.39 -21.68
N LYS A 350 -35.63 5.08 -22.93
CA LYS A 350 -36.51 5.23 -24.10
C LYS A 350 -37.72 4.30 -24.06
N ALA A 351 -37.59 3.12 -23.44
CA ALA A 351 -38.68 2.17 -23.25
C ALA A 351 -39.62 2.55 -22.09
N GLY A 352 -39.37 3.65 -21.37
CA GLY A 352 -40.19 4.08 -20.22
C GLY A 352 -39.97 3.25 -18.96
N GLU A 353 -38.93 2.40 -18.92
CA GLU A 353 -38.63 1.53 -17.78
C GLU A 353 -37.94 2.31 -16.64
N LYS A 354 -38.19 1.90 -15.39
CA LYS A 354 -37.57 2.51 -14.20
C LYS A 354 -36.06 2.24 -14.15
N LEU A 355 -35.28 3.31 -14.20
CA LEU A 355 -33.82 3.26 -14.05
C LEU A 355 -33.41 3.11 -12.58
N ASN A 356 -32.38 2.30 -12.32
CA ASN A 356 -31.68 2.29 -11.03
C ASN A 356 -30.64 3.43 -10.93
N GLU A 357 -30.08 3.66 -9.75
CA GLU A 357 -29.12 4.76 -9.52
C GLU A 357 -27.83 4.62 -10.36
N LEU A 358 -27.32 3.41 -10.55
CA LEU A 358 -26.14 3.18 -11.39
C LEU A 358 -26.41 3.50 -12.86
N GLU A 359 -27.59 3.15 -13.38
CA GLU A 359 -28.03 3.49 -14.73
C GLU A 359 -28.16 5.00 -14.91
N LYS A 360 -28.71 5.73 -13.93
CA LYS A 360 -28.75 7.19 -13.94
C LYS A 360 -27.36 7.81 -13.98
N ILE A 361 -26.43 7.30 -13.16
CA ILE A 361 -25.03 7.73 -13.16
C ILE A 361 -24.38 7.49 -14.53
N HIS A 362 -24.58 6.32 -15.14
CA HIS A 362 -24.04 6.00 -16.46
C HIS A 362 -24.55 6.94 -17.56
N LEU A 363 -25.82 7.38 -17.49
CA LEU A 363 -26.37 8.37 -18.43
C LEU A 363 -25.67 9.73 -18.34
N GLN A 364 -25.31 10.15 -17.13
CA GLN A 364 -24.66 11.44 -16.88
C GLN A 364 -23.16 11.41 -17.16
N MET A 365 -22.50 10.26 -17.04
CA MET A 365 -21.06 10.14 -17.23
C MET A 365 -20.65 10.42 -18.70
N PRO A 366 -19.65 11.30 -18.93
CA PRO A 366 -19.10 11.51 -20.26
C PRO A 366 -18.29 10.28 -20.71
N ILE A 367 -18.44 9.87 -21.97
CA ILE A 367 -17.62 8.81 -22.55
C ILE A 367 -16.25 9.39 -22.87
N ARG A 368 -15.21 8.83 -22.24
CA ARG A 368 -13.83 9.23 -22.49
C ARG A 368 -13.42 8.94 -23.93
N LYS A 369 -12.62 9.83 -24.52
CA LYS A 369 -12.00 9.66 -25.85
C LYS A 369 -10.49 9.89 -25.71
N GLU A 370 -9.86 9.07 -24.88
CA GLU A 370 -8.43 9.24 -24.62
C GLU A 370 -7.62 8.78 -25.84
N THR A 371 -6.73 9.64 -26.30
CA THR A 371 -5.77 9.36 -27.38
C THR A 371 -4.37 9.25 -26.79
N ARG A 372 -3.37 8.96 -27.65
CA ARG A 372 -1.97 8.94 -27.24
C ARG A 372 -1.54 10.26 -26.57
N GLU A 373 -2.11 11.40 -26.93
CA GLU A 373 -1.82 12.70 -26.30
C GLU A 373 -2.13 12.74 -24.81
N TRP A 374 -3.04 11.90 -24.33
CA TRP A 374 -3.32 11.79 -22.90
C TRP A 374 -2.11 11.28 -22.10
N THR A 375 -1.21 10.51 -22.73
CA THR A 375 -0.02 9.97 -22.05
C THR A 375 0.96 11.06 -21.61
N ILE A 376 0.92 12.23 -22.24
CA ILE A 376 1.78 13.38 -21.89
C ILE A 376 1.08 14.45 -21.03
N ARG A 377 -0.14 14.19 -20.51
CA ARG A 377 -0.91 15.23 -19.77
C ARG A 377 -0.22 15.75 -18.50
N HIS A 378 0.60 14.92 -17.86
CA HIS A 378 1.35 15.28 -16.65
C HIS A 378 2.75 15.81 -16.94
N GLU A 379 3.14 15.84 -18.21
CA GLU A 379 4.42 16.40 -18.63
C GLU A 379 4.40 17.93 -18.39
N PRO A 380 5.51 18.53 -17.91
CA PRO A 380 5.61 19.97 -17.73
C PRO A 380 5.32 20.74 -19.04
N ASP A 381 4.67 21.90 -18.94
CA ASP A 381 4.32 22.72 -20.11
C ASP A 381 5.54 23.06 -20.98
N LYS A 382 6.66 23.45 -20.35
CA LYS A 382 7.96 23.66 -21.02
C LYS A 382 8.39 22.49 -21.91
N ARG A 383 8.10 21.26 -21.49
CA ARG A 383 8.46 20.04 -22.22
C ARG A 383 7.47 19.75 -23.33
N LYS A 384 6.17 19.99 -23.08
CA LYS A 384 5.12 19.87 -24.10
C LYS A 384 5.29 20.87 -25.24
N GLU A 385 5.66 22.11 -24.93
CA GLU A 385 5.99 23.13 -25.92
C GLU A 385 7.21 22.75 -26.75
N ALA A 386 8.26 22.22 -26.12
CA ALA A 386 9.50 21.84 -26.80
C ALA A 386 9.36 20.56 -27.66
N PHE A 387 8.61 19.56 -27.18
CA PHE A 387 8.55 18.24 -27.82
C PHE A 387 7.30 18.06 -28.68
N GLY A 388 6.22 18.81 -28.42
CA GLY A 388 4.94 18.63 -29.09
C GLY A 388 4.45 17.18 -28.98
N LYS A 389 4.15 16.59 -30.14
CA LYS A 389 3.69 15.20 -30.30
C LYS A 389 4.82 14.25 -30.70
N ASP A 390 6.05 14.52 -30.24
CA ASP A 390 7.22 13.65 -30.47
C ASP A 390 7.49 12.80 -29.22
N TRP A 391 6.83 11.64 -29.12
CA TRP A 391 6.97 10.72 -27.97
C TRP A 391 8.38 10.18 -27.78
N VAL A 392 9.17 10.08 -28.86
CA VAL A 392 10.57 9.63 -28.78
C VAL A 392 11.39 10.60 -27.96
N LYS A 393 11.17 11.92 -28.12
CA LYS A 393 11.82 12.94 -27.27
C LYS A 393 11.46 12.81 -25.80
N TYR A 394 10.19 12.54 -25.47
CA TYR A 394 9.81 12.30 -24.07
C TYR A 394 10.47 11.04 -23.51
N GLU A 395 10.45 9.94 -24.25
CA GLU A 395 11.07 8.69 -23.78
C GLU A 395 12.59 8.86 -23.59
N ASN A 396 13.27 9.52 -24.52
CA ASN A 396 14.70 9.81 -24.45
C ASN A 396 15.04 10.76 -23.30
N PHE A 397 14.19 11.75 -23.02
CA PHE A 397 14.36 12.60 -21.84
C PHE A 397 14.49 11.75 -20.57
N TYR A 398 13.61 10.79 -20.34
CA TYR A 398 13.72 9.93 -19.17
C TYR A 398 14.96 9.01 -19.23
N LYS A 399 15.29 8.44 -20.39
CA LYS A 399 16.50 7.60 -20.56
C LYS A 399 17.77 8.35 -20.16
N GLU A 400 17.90 9.59 -20.61
CA GLU A 400 19.08 10.43 -20.40
C GLU A 400 19.15 11.04 -19.00
N ASN A 401 18.00 11.25 -18.36
CA ASN A 401 17.92 12.02 -17.12
C ASN A 401 17.60 11.20 -15.87
N MET A 402 17.26 9.91 -15.97
CA MET A 402 16.77 9.10 -14.83
C MET A 402 17.64 9.16 -13.57
N GLY A 403 18.98 9.18 -13.73
CA GLY A 403 19.93 9.28 -12.62
C GLY A 403 20.03 10.67 -11.96
N TYR A 404 19.49 11.70 -12.61
CA TYR A 404 19.58 13.10 -12.21
C TYR A 404 18.22 13.71 -11.84
N LEU A 405 17.13 12.96 -12.03
CA LEU A 405 15.80 13.40 -11.61
C LEU A 405 15.73 13.50 -10.09
N TYR A 406 15.19 14.62 -9.59
CA TYR A 406 15.06 14.89 -8.16
C TYR A 406 13.78 15.70 -7.86
N PRO A 407 13.28 15.66 -6.62
CA PRO A 407 12.06 16.37 -6.23
C PRO A 407 12.30 17.87 -6.09
N VAL A 408 11.39 18.67 -6.64
CA VAL A 408 11.29 20.11 -6.44
C VAL A 408 9.95 20.47 -5.83
N THR A 409 9.97 21.31 -4.80
CA THR A 409 8.75 21.78 -4.13
C THR A 409 7.96 22.68 -5.07
N TYR A 410 6.68 22.38 -5.26
CA TYR A 410 5.75 23.17 -6.05
C TYR A 410 4.45 23.37 -5.26
N LYS A 411 4.28 24.57 -4.69
CA LYS A 411 3.19 24.87 -3.76
C LYS A 411 3.17 23.87 -2.59
N HIS A 412 2.13 23.03 -2.48
CA HIS A 412 1.94 22.04 -1.41
C HIS A 412 2.25 20.60 -1.85
N TYR A 413 2.91 20.38 -3.00
CA TYR A 413 3.29 19.06 -3.50
C TYR A 413 4.66 19.07 -4.20
N TYR A 414 5.13 17.90 -4.64
CA TYR A 414 6.41 17.75 -5.33
C TYR A 414 6.23 17.53 -6.83
N LYS A 415 7.10 18.15 -7.63
CA LYS A 415 7.33 17.82 -9.04
C LYS A 415 8.73 17.25 -9.21
N THR A 416 9.00 16.67 -10.36
CA THR A 416 10.33 16.17 -10.71
C THR A 416 11.00 17.11 -11.71
N ASP A 417 12.26 17.47 -11.47
CA ASP A 417 13.10 18.18 -12.44
C ASP A 417 14.49 17.53 -12.53
N VAL A 418 15.29 17.97 -13.51
CA VAL A 418 16.67 17.51 -13.67
C VAL A 418 17.60 18.32 -12.76
N ASP A 419 18.37 17.63 -11.93
CA ASP A 419 19.48 18.25 -11.21
C ASP A 419 20.60 18.59 -12.20
N LYS A 420 20.71 19.88 -12.53
CA LYS A 420 21.74 20.39 -13.45
C LYS A 420 23.15 20.29 -12.86
N ASP A 421 23.31 20.39 -11.54
CA ASP A 421 24.62 20.30 -10.89
C ASP A 421 25.13 18.85 -10.99
N ALA A 422 24.31 17.88 -10.57
CA ALA A 422 24.66 16.45 -10.66
C ALA A 422 24.87 16.01 -12.11
N LYS A 423 24.01 16.48 -13.03
CA LYS A 423 24.14 16.18 -14.47
C LYS A 423 25.41 16.79 -15.09
N ALA A 424 25.81 18.00 -14.69
CA ALA A 424 27.05 18.63 -15.16
C ALA A 424 28.30 17.88 -14.70
N LEU A 425 28.24 17.22 -13.54
CA LEU A 425 29.30 16.33 -13.07
C LEU A 425 29.25 14.93 -13.69
N GLY A 426 28.16 14.55 -14.34
CA GLY A 426 27.95 13.21 -14.89
C GLY A 426 27.81 12.12 -13.84
N ILE A 427 27.50 12.48 -12.59
CA ILE A 427 27.38 11.56 -11.46
C ILE A 427 25.92 11.52 -11.00
N PRO A 428 25.22 10.37 -11.07
CA PRO A 428 23.85 10.23 -10.59
C PRO A 428 23.70 10.60 -9.11
N ASN A 429 22.53 11.08 -8.73
CA ASN A 429 22.29 11.55 -7.36
C ASN A 429 22.33 10.45 -6.28
N ASN A 430 22.16 9.20 -6.69
CA ASN A 430 22.26 8.03 -5.83
C ASN A 430 23.64 7.32 -5.89
N ASP A 431 24.63 7.90 -6.57
CA ASP A 431 26.03 7.46 -6.47
C ASP A 431 26.78 8.30 -5.43
N ILE A 432 27.31 7.64 -4.39
CA ILE A 432 28.02 8.28 -3.28
C ILE A 432 29.22 9.13 -3.75
N LYS A 433 29.78 8.82 -4.93
CA LYS A 433 30.83 9.61 -5.57
C LYS A 433 30.43 11.07 -5.79
N LEU A 434 29.13 11.37 -5.84
CA LEU A 434 28.64 12.75 -5.93
C LEU A 434 29.05 13.56 -4.68
N LEU A 435 28.93 12.95 -3.50
CA LEU A 435 29.36 13.58 -2.25
C LEU A 435 30.88 13.68 -2.19
N ASP A 436 31.60 12.60 -2.55
CA ASP A 436 33.07 12.58 -2.61
C ASP A 436 33.59 13.71 -3.53
N THR A 437 32.95 13.89 -4.70
CA THR A 437 33.31 14.93 -5.68
C THR A 437 33.01 16.32 -5.14
N ALA A 438 31.85 16.54 -4.53
CA ALA A 438 31.49 17.83 -3.95
C ALA A 438 32.42 18.24 -2.80
N VAL A 439 32.78 17.33 -1.89
CA VAL A 439 33.76 17.63 -0.81
C VAL A 439 35.13 17.98 -1.41
N ASN A 440 35.60 17.23 -2.40
CA ASN A 440 36.86 17.53 -3.08
C ASN A 440 36.88 18.88 -3.80
N MET A 441 35.75 19.29 -4.39
CA MET A 441 35.58 20.61 -4.99
C MET A 441 35.71 21.72 -3.94
N LEU A 442 35.11 21.56 -2.76
CA LEU A 442 35.28 22.50 -1.65
C LEU A 442 36.74 22.59 -1.18
N LEU A 443 37.43 21.46 -1.03
CA LEU A 443 38.83 21.41 -0.58
C LEU A 443 39.77 22.16 -1.55
N LYS A 444 39.46 22.14 -2.85
CA LYS A 444 40.26 22.79 -3.89
C LYS A 444 39.83 24.23 -4.20
N GLY A 445 38.75 24.72 -3.60
CA GLY A 445 38.14 26.00 -3.99
C GLY A 445 37.54 26.01 -5.41
N ASP A 446 37.28 24.85 -6.01
CA ASP A 446 36.68 24.73 -7.35
C ASP A 446 35.14 24.71 -7.25
N ARG A 447 34.45 25.58 -8.01
CA ARG A 447 32.98 25.60 -8.13
C ARG A 447 32.26 25.44 -6.77
N VAL A 448 32.74 26.19 -5.78
CA VAL A 448 32.34 26.09 -4.37
C VAL A 448 30.82 26.11 -4.17
N ASP A 449 30.11 27.00 -4.87
CA ASP A 449 28.65 27.11 -4.74
C ASP A 449 27.91 25.87 -5.23
N MET A 450 28.38 25.23 -6.31
CA MET A 450 27.82 23.97 -6.81
C MET A 450 28.00 22.86 -5.78
N ALA A 451 29.21 22.74 -5.23
CA ALA A 451 29.52 21.74 -4.23
C ALA A 451 28.66 21.90 -2.96
N LYS A 452 28.51 23.14 -2.46
CA LYS A 452 27.63 23.43 -1.32
C LYS A 452 26.17 23.05 -1.61
N ARG A 453 25.65 23.42 -2.79
CA ARG A 453 24.28 23.05 -3.18
C ARG A 453 24.06 21.54 -3.21
N LEU A 454 25.01 20.78 -3.78
CA LEU A 454 24.92 19.32 -3.85
C LEU A 454 24.94 18.67 -2.46
N LEU A 455 25.86 19.08 -1.59
CA LEU A 455 25.97 18.54 -0.24
C LEU A 455 24.72 18.83 0.60
N ILE A 456 24.21 20.06 0.59
CA ILE A 456 22.99 20.45 1.33
C ILE A 456 21.75 19.72 0.77
N ARG A 457 21.66 19.58 -0.55
CA ARG A 457 20.53 18.90 -1.21
C ARG A 457 20.47 17.44 -0.80
N TYR A 458 21.60 16.74 -0.90
CA TYR A 458 21.66 15.28 -0.78
C TYR A 458 22.04 14.76 0.60
N THR A 459 22.22 15.60 1.61
CA THR A 459 22.47 15.16 3.00
C THR A 459 21.53 15.84 3.98
N GLY A 460 21.52 15.37 5.24
CA GLY A 460 20.84 16.06 6.34
C GLY A 460 21.68 17.16 6.98
N GLU A 461 22.88 17.43 6.46
CA GLU A 461 23.90 18.25 7.11
C GLU A 461 24.00 19.65 6.50
N SER A 462 24.55 20.58 7.29
CA SER A 462 24.74 21.98 6.88
C SER A 462 26.03 22.57 7.46
N PHE A 463 27.16 21.86 7.32
CA PHE A 463 28.43 22.34 7.85
C PHE A 463 28.94 23.58 7.09
N GLU A 464 29.48 24.56 7.84
CA GLU A 464 30.11 25.75 7.26
C GLU A 464 31.54 25.46 6.78
N SER A 465 32.25 24.59 7.50
CA SER A 465 33.65 24.24 7.26
C SER A 465 33.80 23.05 6.31
N VAL A 466 34.74 23.16 5.37
CA VAL A 466 35.11 22.04 4.49
C VAL A 466 35.68 20.84 5.26
N ASN A 467 36.41 21.10 6.35
CA ASN A 467 36.99 20.04 7.17
C ASN A 467 35.92 19.20 7.88
N ASP A 468 34.78 19.80 8.21
CA ASP A 468 33.69 19.09 8.86
C ASP A 468 32.93 18.21 7.86
N TRP A 469 32.75 18.68 6.63
CA TRP A 469 32.26 17.86 5.52
C TRP A 469 33.15 16.63 5.27
N GLU A 470 34.46 16.82 5.18
CA GLU A 470 35.41 15.72 4.98
C GLU A 470 35.38 14.71 6.13
N LYS A 471 35.43 15.19 7.38
CA LYS A 471 35.38 14.34 8.57
C LYS A 471 34.07 13.56 8.64
N TRP A 472 32.93 14.20 8.41
CA TRP A 472 31.62 13.54 8.44
C TRP A 472 31.51 12.47 7.36
N LEU A 473 31.91 12.79 6.13
CA LEU A 473 31.83 11.84 5.01
C LEU A 473 32.75 10.64 5.26
N LYS A 474 33.99 10.88 5.70
CA LYS A 474 34.94 9.81 6.04
C LYS A 474 34.42 8.93 7.18
N LYS A 475 33.86 9.53 8.24
CA LYS A 475 33.33 8.80 9.40
C LYS A 475 32.13 7.91 9.03
N ASN A 476 31.21 8.44 8.23
CA ASN A 476 29.92 7.77 7.99
C ASN A 476 29.87 6.96 6.69
N ARG A 477 30.93 6.98 5.88
CA ARG A 477 30.91 6.49 4.49
C ARG A 477 30.28 5.12 4.29
N SER A 478 30.62 4.15 5.14
CA SER A 478 30.12 2.77 5.05
C SER A 478 28.65 2.62 5.45
N ARG A 479 28.08 3.61 6.16
CA ARG A 479 26.70 3.61 6.66
C ARG A 479 25.79 4.57 5.89
N LEU A 480 26.29 5.23 4.84
CA LEU A 480 25.45 6.14 4.05
C LEU A 480 24.54 5.34 3.10
N TYR A 481 23.23 5.54 3.25
CA TYR A 481 22.20 4.97 2.40
C TYR A 481 21.43 6.08 1.69
N PHE A 482 21.33 6.00 0.36
CA PHE A 482 20.51 6.93 -0.40
C PHE A 482 19.03 6.52 -0.36
N SER A 483 18.20 7.34 0.28
CA SER A 483 16.76 7.15 0.36
C SER A 483 16.01 8.19 -0.47
N GLU A 484 15.33 7.73 -1.52
CA GLU A 484 14.39 8.57 -2.29
C GLU A 484 13.20 9.00 -1.43
N GLY A 485 12.71 8.10 -0.56
CA GLY A 485 11.57 8.35 0.33
C GLY A 485 11.85 9.42 1.40
N ASP A 486 13.11 9.57 1.81
CA ASP A 486 13.58 10.61 2.74
C ASP A 486 13.89 11.95 2.03
N GLY A 487 13.34 12.17 0.84
CA GLY A 487 13.54 13.39 0.08
C GLY A 487 14.84 13.39 -0.72
N TYR A 488 15.23 12.23 -1.24
CA TYR A 488 16.46 12.04 -2.02
C TYR A 488 17.70 12.45 -1.21
N LYS A 489 17.91 11.81 -0.06
CA LYS A 489 19.03 12.10 0.83
C LYS A 489 19.83 10.84 1.16
N TYR A 490 21.14 11.01 1.30
CA TYR A 490 22.00 10.07 2.01
C TYR A 490 21.75 10.23 3.50
N ILE A 491 21.12 9.23 4.10
CA ILE A 491 20.95 9.13 5.54
C ILE A 491 22.06 8.26 6.12
N VAL A 492 22.39 8.51 7.37
CA VAL A 492 23.36 7.71 8.12
C VAL A 492 22.60 6.60 8.84
N LEU A 493 22.86 5.35 8.49
CA LEU A 493 22.28 4.21 9.20
C LEU A 493 22.86 4.10 10.63
N PRO A 494 22.09 3.60 11.61
CA PRO A 494 22.61 3.28 12.94
C PRO A 494 23.70 2.18 12.87
N ASP A 495 24.48 2.04 13.95
CA ASP A 495 25.56 1.05 14.06
C ASP A 495 25.05 -0.39 14.23
#